data_AF-A0AA35TGN0-F1
#
_entry.id   AF-A0AA35TGN0-F1
#
_cell.length_a   1.000
_cell.length_b   1.000
_cell.length_c   1.000
_cell.angle_alpha   90.00
_cell.angle_beta   90.00
_cell.angle_gamma   90.00
#
_symmetry.space_group_name_H-M   'P 1'
#
loop_
_entity.id
_entity.type
_entity.pdbx_description
1 polymer ?
#
loop_
_entity_poly.entity_id
_entity_poly.type
_entity_poly.pdbx_seq_one_letter_code
_entity_poly.pdbx_strand_id
1 'polypeptide(L)'
;MARKYGESPKIVNAIAAHHEEVRAETILAPLVDAADALSGARPGARREMIETYVRRLEELERISNSFKGVEKSYAVQAGRELRIIVQAAQISDDEAASMARSVAKKVENEMAYPGQIKVTVIRETRAVEYAH
;
A
#
# COMPACT_ATOMS: atom_id res chain seq x y z
N MET A 1 3.05 -11.54 21.19
CA MET A 1 4.37 -12.20 21.32
C MET A 1 4.88 -12.16 22.76
N ALA A 2 4.97 -10.97 23.39
CA ALA A 2 5.42 -10.77 24.78
C ALA A 2 4.80 -11.74 25.82
N ARG A 3 3.47 -11.96 25.79
CA ARG A 3 2.80 -12.93 26.69
C ARG A 3 3.36 -14.34 26.60
N LYS A 4 3.77 -14.81 25.40
CA LYS A 4 4.34 -16.14 25.20
C LYS A 4 5.73 -16.30 25.83
N TYR A 5 6.45 -15.20 26.04
CA TYR A 5 7.78 -15.17 26.64
C TYR A 5 7.76 -14.89 28.15
N GLY A 6 6.57 -14.87 28.78
CA GLY A 6 6.44 -14.71 30.23
C GLY A 6 6.52 -13.26 30.73
N GLU A 7 6.39 -12.28 29.85
CA GLU A 7 6.37 -10.87 30.25
C GLU A 7 5.18 -10.53 31.15
N SER A 8 5.40 -9.61 32.09
CA SER A 8 4.36 -9.22 33.05
C SER A 8 3.14 -8.59 32.37
N PRO A 9 1.92 -8.72 32.95
CA PRO A 9 0.71 -8.14 32.36
C PRO A 9 0.81 -6.65 32.07
N LYS A 10 1.51 -5.89 32.91
CA LYS A 10 1.74 -4.44 32.74
C LYS A 10 2.55 -4.13 31.48
N ILE A 11 3.58 -4.93 31.21
CA ILE A 11 4.41 -4.80 30.00
C ILE A 11 3.62 -5.20 28.75
N VAL A 12 2.87 -6.31 28.84
CA VAL A 12 2.01 -6.75 27.73
C VAL A 12 0.95 -5.68 27.40
N ASN A 13 0.33 -5.07 28.41
CA ASN A 13 -0.62 -3.96 28.20
C ASN A 13 0.08 -2.74 27.59
N ALA A 14 1.25 -2.33 28.09
CA ALA A 14 1.98 -1.19 27.53
C ALA A 14 2.30 -1.38 26.04
N ILE A 15 2.72 -2.58 25.64
CA ILE A 15 2.97 -2.92 24.22
C ILE A 15 1.68 -2.93 23.41
N ALA A 16 0.55 -3.38 23.94
CA ALA A 16 -0.71 -3.39 23.20
C ALA A 16 -1.34 -1.98 23.09
N ALA A 17 -1.19 -1.17 24.14
CA ALA A 17 -1.87 0.11 24.28
C ALA A 17 -1.13 1.30 23.61
N HIS A 18 0.14 1.15 23.22
CA HIS A 18 0.94 2.28 22.68
C HIS A 18 0.43 2.85 21.34
N HIS A 19 -0.47 2.15 20.64
CA HIS A 19 -1.18 2.66 19.46
C HIS A 19 -2.69 2.75 19.69
N GLU A 20 -3.11 2.87 20.96
CA GLU A 20 -4.50 3.02 21.39
C GLU A 20 -5.43 1.86 20.99
N GLU A 21 -4.88 0.70 20.58
CA GLU A 21 -5.67 -0.49 20.20
C GLU A 21 -6.44 -1.07 21.41
N VAL A 22 -5.93 -0.84 22.62
CA VAL A 22 -6.55 -1.24 23.89
C VAL A 22 -6.35 -0.14 24.94
N ARG A 23 -7.16 -0.19 26.02
CA ARG A 23 -7.04 0.75 27.13
C ARG A 23 -5.67 0.65 27.82
N ALA A 24 -5.04 1.79 28.02
CA ALA A 24 -3.86 1.92 28.87
C ALA A 24 -4.23 1.70 30.35
N GLU A 25 -3.61 0.70 30.97
CA GLU A 25 -3.84 0.36 32.38
C GLU A 25 -2.80 0.99 33.32
N THR A 26 -1.66 1.44 32.77
CA THR A 26 -0.54 1.99 33.55
C THR A 26 0.15 3.13 32.81
N ILE A 27 0.97 3.91 33.54
CA ILE A 27 1.81 4.99 32.97
C ILE A 27 2.86 4.48 31.97
N LEU A 28 3.13 3.17 31.93
CA LEU A 28 4.09 2.61 30.99
C LEU A 28 3.62 2.76 29.55
N ALA A 29 2.31 2.71 29.28
CA ALA A 29 1.77 2.87 27.93
C ALA A 29 2.14 4.23 27.30
N PRO A 30 1.85 5.40 27.91
CA PRO A 30 2.24 6.69 27.35
C PRO A 30 3.75 6.91 27.32
N LEU A 31 4.53 6.28 28.21
CA LEU A 31 6.00 6.33 28.13
C LEU A 31 6.55 5.54 26.95
N VAL A 32 5.97 4.37 26.65
CA VAL A 32 6.33 3.55 25.49
C VAL A 32 5.95 4.26 24.19
N ASP A 33 4.76 4.87 24.13
CA ASP A 33 4.32 5.67 22.99
C ASP A 33 5.25 6.88 22.73
N ALA A 34 5.57 7.65 23.79
CA ALA A 34 6.53 8.74 23.67
C ALA A 34 7.92 8.28 23.18
N ALA A 35 8.39 7.11 23.65
CA ALA A 35 9.64 6.53 23.21
C ALA A 35 9.58 6.07 21.74
N ASP A 36 8.48 5.45 21.30
CA ASP A 36 8.27 5.07 19.90
C ASP A 36 8.30 6.30 18.98
N ALA A 37 7.53 7.33 19.33
CA ALA A 37 7.46 8.59 18.59
C ALA A 37 8.84 9.27 18.46
N LEU A 38 9.58 9.38 19.57
CA LEU A 38 10.94 9.94 19.57
C LEU A 38 11.89 9.10 18.72
N SER A 39 11.79 7.77 18.80
CA SER A 39 12.67 6.88 18.04
C SER A 39 12.43 6.99 16.52
N GLY A 40 11.18 7.19 16.11
CA GLY A 40 10.75 7.32 14.72
C GLY A 40 10.96 8.71 14.12
N ALA A 41 11.04 9.76 14.94
CA ALA A 41 11.26 11.14 14.50
C ALA A 41 12.71 11.46 14.14
N ARG A 42 13.67 10.56 14.46
CA ARG A 42 15.08 10.78 14.15
C ARG A 42 15.31 10.89 12.63
N PRO A 43 16.12 11.87 12.17
CA PRO A 43 16.51 11.95 10.76
C PRO A 43 17.09 10.61 10.29
N GLY A 44 16.50 10.02 9.26
CA GLY A 44 16.95 8.73 8.71
C GLY A 44 16.19 7.50 9.22
N ALA A 45 15.52 7.54 10.39
CA ALA A 45 14.88 6.36 10.99
C ALA A 45 13.82 5.68 10.09
N ARG A 46 13.21 6.43 9.18
CA ARG A 46 12.22 5.91 8.20
C ARG A 46 12.64 6.15 6.75
N ARG A 47 13.83 6.68 6.50
CA ARG A 47 14.23 7.16 5.17
C ARG A 47 14.40 6.02 4.17
N GLU A 48 15.09 4.95 4.58
CA GLU A 48 15.25 3.73 3.77
C GLU A 48 13.91 3.04 3.50
N MET A 49 12.99 3.06 4.47
CA MET A 49 11.63 2.52 4.30
C MET A 49 10.80 3.33 3.30
N ILE A 50 10.89 4.66 3.32
CA ILE A 50 10.17 5.53 2.38
C ILE A 50 10.73 5.34 0.96
N GLU A 51 12.04 5.34 0.78
CA GLU A 51 12.65 5.13 -0.55
C GLU A 51 12.29 3.75 -1.12
N THR A 52 12.35 2.71 -0.29
CA THR A 52 11.95 1.36 -0.71
C THR A 52 10.45 1.30 -1.05
N TYR A 53 9.62 2.02 -0.31
CA TYR A 53 8.18 2.11 -0.58
C TYR A 53 7.89 2.84 -1.90
N VAL A 54 8.53 3.99 -2.16
CA VAL A 54 8.37 4.73 -3.43
C VAL A 54 8.80 3.86 -4.60
N ARG A 55 9.98 3.21 -4.52
CA ARG A 55 10.45 2.29 -5.56
C ARG A 55 9.47 1.16 -5.84
N ARG A 56 8.78 0.64 -4.82
CA ARG A 56 7.75 -0.39 -4.99
C ARG A 56 6.54 0.14 -5.76
N LEU A 57 6.07 1.35 -5.46
CA LEU A 57 4.95 1.95 -6.20
C LEU A 57 5.34 2.20 -7.66
N GLU A 58 6.53 2.75 -7.90
CA GLU A 58 7.07 2.98 -9.23
C GLU A 58 7.16 1.67 -10.03
N GLU A 59 7.58 0.57 -9.40
CA GLU A 59 7.66 -0.73 -10.04
C GLU A 59 6.28 -1.30 -10.40
N LEU A 60 5.29 -1.15 -9.52
CA LEU A 60 3.89 -1.55 -9.80
C LEU A 60 3.32 -0.78 -11.00
N GLU A 61 3.57 0.52 -11.05
CA GLU A 61 3.16 1.38 -12.16
C GLU A 61 3.93 1.02 -13.45
N ARG A 62 5.23 0.74 -13.35
CA ARG A 62 6.07 0.30 -14.49
C ARG A 62 5.57 -1.01 -15.10
N ILE A 63 5.26 -2.02 -14.27
CA ILE A 63 4.70 -3.29 -14.72
C ILE A 63 3.38 -3.06 -15.45
N SER A 64 2.50 -2.24 -14.88
CA SER A 64 1.19 -1.94 -15.45
C SER A 64 1.29 -1.19 -16.77
N ASN A 65 2.13 -0.16 -16.85
CA ASN A 65 2.36 0.66 -18.04
C ASN A 65 3.02 -0.13 -19.18
N SER A 66 3.59 -1.31 -18.92
CA SER A 66 4.14 -2.18 -19.97
C SER A 66 3.07 -2.89 -20.83
N PHE A 67 1.81 -2.86 -20.41
CA PHE A 67 0.71 -3.47 -21.16
C PHE A 67 0.17 -2.50 -22.23
N LYS A 68 -0.04 -3.02 -23.43
CA LYS A 68 -0.60 -2.24 -24.55
C LYS A 68 -2.02 -1.77 -24.21
N GLY A 69 -2.31 -0.49 -24.50
CA GLY A 69 -3.63 0.12 -24.27
C GLY A 69 -3.84 0.72 -22.89
N VAL A 70 -2.85 0.61 -21.99
CA VAL A 70 -2.82 1.36 -20.73
C VAL A 70 -2.48 2.82 -21.02
N GLU A 71 -3.37 3.73 -20.61
CA GLU A 71 -3.13 5.18 -20.68
C GLU A 71 -2.40 5.66 -19.43
N LYS A 72 -2.86 5.22 -18.25
CA LYS A 72 -2.27 5.57 -16.95
C LYS A 72 -2.46 4.43 -15.96
N SER A 73 -1.55 4.31 -15.00
CA SER A 73 -1.73 3.42 -13.84
C SER A 73 -1.34 4.14 -12.55
N TYR A 74 -1.98 3.73 -11.46
CA TYR A 74 -1.81 4.33 -10.14
C TYR A 74 -1.80 3.24 -9.07
N ALA A 75 -0.74 3.21 -8.27
CA ALA A 75 -0.72 2.42 -7.05
C ALA A 75 -1.36 3.24 -5.91
N VAL A 76 -2.57 2.85 -5.48
CA VAL A 76 -3.35 3.52 -4.43
C VAL A 76 -3.38 2.68 -3.14
N GLN A 77 -3.89 3.27 -2.05
CA GLN A 77 -3.99 2.61 -0.73
C GLN A 77 -2.68 1.97 -0.26
N ALA A 78 -1.60 2.74 -0.27
CA ALA A 78 -0.27 2.27 0.09
C ALA A 78 0.27 1.10 -0.77
N GLY A 79 -0.14 1.03 -2.04
CA GLY A 79 0.25 0.00 -2.99
C GLY A 79 -0.54 -1.31 -2.85
N ARG A 80 -1.62 -1.33 -2.06
CA ARG A 80 -2.51 -2.50 -1.94
C ARG A 80 -3.60 -2.55 -3.01
N GLU A 81 -3.77 -1.48 -3.77
CA GLU A 81 -4.67 -1.43 -4.91
C GLU A 81 -3.93 -0.79 -6.09
N LEU A 82 -4.04 -1.41 -7.26
CA LEU A 82 -3.48 -0.93 -8.50
C LEU A 82 -4.62 -0.62 -9.47
N ARG A 83 -4.78 0.67 -9.79
CA ARG A 83 -5.80 1.14 -10.73
C ARG A 83 -5.17 1.43 -12.08
N ILE A 84 -5.72 0.84 -13.12
CA ILE A 84 -5.21 0.94 -14.48
C ILE A 84 -6.32 1.54 -15.34
N ILE A 85 -6.03 2.66 -15.97
CA ILE A 85 -6.93 3.36 -16.87
C ILE A 85 -6.56 2.99 -18.30
N VAL A 86 -7.54 2.51 -19.05
CA VAL A 86 -7.40 2.17 -20.46
C VAL A 86 -8.36 2.97 -21.31
N GLN A 87 -7.98 3.22 -22.56
CA GLN A 87 -8.85 3.90 -23.53
C GLN A 87 -9.98 2.97 -23.96
N ALA A 88 -11.23 3.37 -23.71
CA ALA A 88 -12.39 2.56 -24.05
C ALA A 88 -12.50 2.24 -25.56
N ALA A 89 -11.96 3.10 -26.42
CA ALA A 89 -11.96 2.90 -27.88
C ALA A 89 -10.98 1.83 -28.37
N GLN A 90 -9.94 1.49 -27.59
CA GLN A 90 -8.90 0.54 -28.00
C GLN A 90 -9.01 -0.82 -27.31
N ILE A 91 -9.63 -0.85 -26.12
CA ILE A 91 -9.72 -2.03 -25.26
C ILE A 91 -11.20 -2.34 -25.03
N SER A 92 -11.61 -3.57 -25.33
CA SER A 92 -12.94 -4.11 -25.04
C SER A 92 -13.11 -4.53 -23.57
N ASP A 93 -14.33 -4.86 -23.15
CA ASP A 93 -14.60 -5.34 -21.79
C ASP A 93 -13.87 -6.66 -21.47
N ASP A 94 -13.86 -7.60 -22.42
CA ASP A 94 -13.18 -8.88 -22.26
C ASP A 94 -11.66 -8.73 -22.19
N GLU A 95 -11.09 -7.82 -22.99
CA GLU A 95 -9.68 -7.48 -22.93
C GLU A 95 -9.32 -6.78 -21.62
N ALA A 96 -10.17 -5.87 -21.10
CA ALA A 96 -9.96 -5.24 -19.80
C ALA A 96 -9.96 -6.26 -18.65
N ALA A 97 -10.91 -7.19 -18.65
CA ALA A 97 -10.96 -8.28 -17.68
C ALA A 97 -9.73 -9.20 -17.77
N SER A 98 -9.26 -9.48 -18.99
CA SER A 98 -8.08 -10.31 -19.23
C SER A 98 -6.78 -9.58 -18.87
N MET A 99 -6.72 -8.27 -19.05
CA MET A 99 -5.62 -7.42 -18.63
C MET A 99 -5.49 -7.40 -17.11
N ALA A 100 -6.60 -7.24 -16.37
CA ALA A 100 -6.57 -7.29 -14.90
C ALA A 100 -5.93 -8.58 -14.37
N ARG A 101 -6.33 -9.74 -14.94
CA ARG A 101 -5.75 -11.05 -14.60
C ARG A 101 -4.26 -11.14 -14.97
N SER A 102 -3.90 -10.67 -16.16
CA SER A 102 -2.52 -10.74 -16.66
C SER A 102 -1.57 -9.85 -15.85
N VAL A 103 -2.01 -8.65 -15.49
CA VAL A 103 -1.24 -7.73 -14.65
C VAL A 103 -1.07 -8.29 -13.25
N ALA A 104 -2.13 -8.79 -12.63
CA ALA A 104 -2.05 -9.42 -11.30
C ALA A 104 -1.02 -10.55 -11.27
N LYS A 105 -1.05 -11.42 -12.29
CA LYS A 105 -0.09 -12.53 -12.41
C LYS A 105 1.34 -12.05 -12.66
N LYS A 106 1.53 -10.99 -13.46
CA LYS A 106 2.86 -10.41 -13.71
C LYS A 106 3.45 -9.77 -12.45
N VAL A 107 2.62 -9.05 -11.68
CA VAL A 107 3.02 -8.48 -10.39
C VAL A 107 3.41 -9.57 -9.40
N GLU A 108 2.63 -10.66 -9.32
CA GLU A 108 2.96 -11.82 -8.48
C GLU A 108 4.30 -12.47 -8.84
N ASN A 109 4.65 -12.52 -10.13
CA ASN A 109 5.90 -13.13 -10.61
C ASN A 109 7.12 -12.21 -10.44
N GLU A 110 6.97 -10.91 -10.66
CA GLU A 110 8.10 -9.96 -10.69
C GLU A 110 8.36 -9.30 -9.33
N MET A 111 7.40 -9.29 -8.42
CA MET A 111 7.51 -8.59 -7.14
C MET A 111 7.09 -9.47 -5.97
N ALA A 112 7.97 -9.57 -4.97
CA ALA A 112 7.60 -10.10 -3.66
C ALA A 112 6.81 -9.04 -2.88
N TYR A 113 5.48 -9.12 -2.91
CA TYR A 113 4.61 -8.21 -2.16
C TYR A 113 3.95 -8.92 -0.97
N PRO A 114 4.07 -8.38 0.27
CA PRO A 114 3.41 -8.98 1.42
C PRO A 114 1.90 -8.71 1.37
N GLY A 115 1.12 -9.78 1.15
CA GLY A 115 -0.34 -9.73 1.11
C GLY A 115 -0.90 -9.62 -0.30
N GLN A 116 -2.20 -9.37 -0.40
CA GLN A 116 -2.91 -9.31 -1.68
C GLN A 116 -2.91 -7.89 -2.23
N ILE A 117 -2.71 -7.77 -3.54
CA ILE A 117 -2.90 -6.52 -4.29
C ILE A 117 -4.18 -6.65 -5.11
N LYS A 118 -5.09 -5.69 -4.96
CA LYS A 118 -6.28 -5.60 -5.80
C LYS A 118 -5.95 -4.90 -7.10
N VAL A 119 -6.07 -5.58 -8.24
CA VAL A 119 -5.90 -4.98 -9.57
C VAL A 119 -7.27 -4.61 -10.15
N THR A 120 -7.45 -3.34 -10.50
CA THR A 120 -8.69 -2.82 -11.10
C THR A 120 -8.35 -2.15 -12.43
N VAL A 121 -8.97 -2.63 -13.51
CA VAL A 121 -8.88 -1.99 -14.83
C VAL A 121 -10.17 -1.20 -15.07
N ILE A 122 -10.02 0.07 -15.42
CA ILE A 122 -11.10 1.02 -15.65
C ILE A 122 -11.03 1.44 -17.11
N ARG A 123 -12.08 1.14 -17.87
CA ARG A 123 -12.26 1.70 -19.21
C ARG A 123 -12.83 3.10 -19.08
N GLU A 124 -12.12 4.09 -19.60
CA GLU A 124 -12.53 5.49 -19.49
C GLU A 124 -12.79 6.10 -20.88
N THR A 125 -13.83 6.92 -20.95
CA THR A 125 -14.08 7.85 -22.05
C THR A 125 -14.14 9.25 -21.45
N ARG A 126 -13.27 10.17 -21.90
CA ARG A 126 -13.24 11.56 -21.44
C ARG A 126 -13.79 12.48 -22.52
N ALA A 127 -14.82 13.25 -22.18
CA ALA A 127 -15.26 14.41 -22.95
C ALA A 127 -14.85 15.67 -22.16
N VAL A 128 -14.12 16.58 -22.80
CA VAL A 128 -13.60 17.79 -22.16
C VAL A 128 -14.02 18.99 -23.00
N GLU A 129 -14.69 19.95 -22.36
CA GLU A 129 -15.13 21.22 -22.94
C GLU A 129 -14.56 22.38 -22.11
N TYR A 130 -14.26 23.49 -22.77
CA TYR A 130 -13.74 24.69 -22.11
C TYR A 130 -14.73 25.84 -22.30
N ALA A 131 -15.15 26.44 -21.18
CA ALA A 131 -15.91 27.67 -21.19
C ALA A 131 -14.96 28.87 -21.09
N HIS A 132 -15.23 29.91 -21.86
CA HIS A 132 -14.54 31.20 -21.78
C HIS A 132 -15.49 32.25 -21.20
#